data_AF-A0A950N1T6-F1
#
_entry.id   AF-A0A950N1T6-F1
#
_cell.length_a   1.000
_cell.length_b   1.000
_cell.length_c   1.000
_cell.angle_alpha   90.00
_cell.angle_beta   90.00
_cell.angle_gamma   90.00
#
_symmetry.space_group_name_H-M   'P 1'
#
loop_
_entity.id
_entity.type
_entity.pdbx_description
1 polymer ?
#
loop_
_entity_poly.entity_id
_entity_poly.type
_entity_poly.pdbx_seq_one_letter_code
_entity_poly.pdbx_strand_id
1 'polypeptide(L)'
;PSIRNVAAEYRVNPLTVLKAYQQLADDGVVEKRRGLGMFVNAGARALLMRAERERFLSEQWPPIRDTIERLGLELNELLYSTNTKEPS
;
A
#
# COMPACT_ATOMS: atom_id res chain seq x y z
N PRO A 1 -14.34 5.93 -11.92
CA PRO A 1 -13.61 5.76 -13.21
C PRO A 1 -13.94 4.40 -13.85
N SER A 2 -14.18 4.35 -15.16
CA SER A 2 -14.47 3.09 -15.87
C SER A 2 -13.17 2.32 -16.17
N ILE A 3 -13.25 0.99 -16.30
CA ILE A 3 -12.09 0.14 -16.69
C ILE A 3 -11.48 0.63 -18.01
N ARG A 4 -12.32 1.06 -18.96
CA ARG A 4 -11.86 1.59 -20.26
C ARG A 4 -11.08 2.89 -20.10
N ASN A 5 -11.51 3.77 -19.19
CA ASN A 5 -10.80 5.03 -18.93
C ASN A 5 -9.43 4.76 -18.30
N VAL A 6 -9.35 3.86 -17.32
CA VAL A 6 -8.09 3.48 -16.67
C VAL A 6 -7.14 2.79 -17.66
N ALA A 7 -7.66 1.91 -18.51
CA ALA A 7 -6.85 1.27 -19.56
C ALA A 7 -6.26 2.30 -20.55
N ALA A 8 -7.06 3.30 -20.95
CA ALA A 8 -6.60 4.37 -21.85
C ALA A 8 -5.58 5.30 -21.19
N GLU A 9 -5.83 5.73 -19.95
CA GLU A 9 -4.97 6.64 -19.18
C GLU A 9 -3.59 6.04 -18.93
N TYR A 10 -3.54 4.79 -18.49
CA TYR A 10 -2.28 4.11 -18.18
C TYR A 10 -1.69 3.34 -19.37
N ARG A 11 -2.34 3.38 -20.56
CA ARG A 11 -1.97 2.59 -21.75
C ARG A 11 -1.76 1.10 -21.44
N VAL A 12 -2.62 0.57 -20.58
CA VAL A 12 -2.61 -0.84 -20.15
C VAL A 12 -3.70 -1.60 -20.90
N ASN A 13 -3.47 -2.88 -21.18
CA ASN A 13 -4.49 -3.75 -21.79
C ASN A 13 -5.77 -3.77 -20.91
N PRO A 14 -6.97 -3.50 -21.46
CA PRO A 14 -8.22 -3.54 -20.72
C PRO A 14 -8.49 -4.85 -19.96
N LEU A 15 -8.02 -5.99 -20.46
CA LEU A 15 -8.12 -7.28 -19.76
C LEU A 15 -7.24 -7.32 -18.50
N THR A 16 -6.07 -6.69 -18.53
CA THR A 16 -5.19 -6.58 -17.36
C THR A 16 -5.81 -5.69 -16.30
N VAL A 17 -6.40 -4.54 -16.70
CA VAL A 17 -7.13 -3.67 -15.79
C VAL A 17 -8.35 -4.40 -15.21
N LEU A 18 -9.10 -5.13 -16.03
CA LEU A 18 -10.22 -5.95 -15.56
C LEU A 18 -9.78 -6.97 -14.50
N LYS A 19 -8.70 -7.70 -14.76
CA LYS A 19 -8.15 -8.68 -13.82
C LYS A 19 -7.71 -8.05 -12.50
N ALA A 20 -7.08 -6.88 -12.56
CA ALA A 20 -6.70 -6.13 -11.35
C ALA A 20 -7.93 -5.69 -10.54
N TYR A 21 -8.98 -5.18 -11.20
CA TYR A 21 -10.22 -4.79 -10.53
C TYR A 21 -10.99 -5.98 -9.96
N GLN A 22 -10.93 -7.15 -10.60
CA GLN A 22 -11.46 -8.40 -10.05
C GLN A 22 -10.72 -8.81 -8.79
N GLN A 23 -9.38 -8.77 -8.80
CA GLN A 23 -8.59 -9.07 -7.61
C GLN A 23 -8.94 -8.13 -6.45
N LEU A 24 -9.05 -6.83 -6.72
CA LEU A 24 -9.46 -5.86 -5.69
C LEU A 24 -10.88 -6.11 -5.17
N ALA A 25 -11.77 -6.69 -5.98
CA ALA A 25 -13.11 -7.06 -5.56
C ALA A 25 -13.10 -8.31 -4.68
N ASP A 26 -12.31 -9.31 -5.05
CA ASP A 26 -12.11 -10.53 -4.27
C ASP A 26 -11.46 -10.23 -2.92
N ASP A 27 -10.54 -9.25 -2.88
CA ASP A 27 -9.88 -8.76 -1.67
C ASP A 27 -10.81 -7.84 -0.82
N GLY A 28 -12.05 -7.61 -1.27
CA GLY A 28 -13.02 -6.76 -0.56
C GLY A 28 -12.67 -5.27 -0.53
N VAL A 29 -11.72 -4.83 -1.36
CA VAL A 29 -11.29 -3.42 -1.47
C VAL A 29 -12.31 -2.62 -2.28
N VAL A 30 -12.94 -3.24 -3.28
CA VAL A 30 -13.95 -2.62 -4.14
C VAL A 30 -15.17 -3.51 -4.34
N GLU A 31 -16.33 -2.92 -4.62
CA GLU A 31 -17.57 -3.62 -4.95
C GLU A 31 -18.17 -3.12 -6.26
N LYS A 32 -18.88 -4.02 -6.96
CA LYS A 32 -19.65 -3.67 -8.15
C LYS A 32 -21.06 -3.26 -7.74
N ARG A 33 -21.43 -2.00 -7.99
CA ARG A 33 -22.82 -1.53 -7.85
C ARG A 33 -23.52 -1.58 -9.20
N ARG A 34 -24.67 -2.28 -9.25
CA ARG A 34 -25.46 -2.43 -10.50
C ARG A 34 -25.75 -1.06 -11.11
N GLY A 35 -25.44 -0.90 -12.40
CA GLY A 35 -25.66 0.34 -13.16
C GLY A 35 -24.72 1.52 -12.83
N LEU A 36 -23.90 1.42 -11.78
CA LEU A 36 -23.10 2.53 -11.26
C LEU A 36 -21.57 2.32 -11.38
N GLY A 37 -21.13 1.08 -11.61
CA GLY A 37 -19.72 0.75 -11.78
C GLY A 37 -19.05 0.19 -10.52
N MET A 38 -17.76 0.45 -10.33
CA MET A 38 -16.96 -0.04 -9.20
C MET A 38 -16.79 1.04 -8.13
N PHE A 39 -16.97 0.68 -6.86
CA PHE A 39 -16.89 1.57 -5.71
C PHE A 39 -15.91 1.01 -4.69
N VAL A 40 -15.21 1.89 -3.97
CA VAL A 40 -14.34 1.48 -2.86
C VAL A 40 -15.18 1.13 -1.64
N ASN A 41 -14.91 -0.01 -1.02
CA ASN A 41 -15.65 -0.46 0.16
C ASN A 41 -15.30 0.37 1.39
N ALA A 42 -16.29 0.56 2.27
CA ALA A 42 -16.03 1.06 3.60
C ALA A 42 -15.07 0.08 4.32
N GLY A 43 -13.95 0.58 4.84
CA GLY A 43 -12.91 -0.26 5.48
C GLY A 43 -11.81 -0.75 4.55
N ALA A 44 -11.89 -0.53 3.23
CA ALA A 44 -10.85 -0.89 2.27
C ALA A 44 -9.46 -0.34 2.65
N ARG A 45 -9.42 0.92 3.12
CA ARG A 45 -8.18 1.54 3.62
C ARG A 45 -7.58 0.79 4.81
N ALA A 46 -8.42 0.35 5.75
CA ALA A 46 -7.95 -0.39 6.93
C ALA A 46 -7.41 -1.77 6.54
N LEU A 47 -8.08 -2.44 5.59
CA LEU A 47 -7.64 -3.73 5.06
C LEU A 47 -6.30 -3.62 4.33
N LEU A 48 -6.14 -2.62 3.46
CA LEU A 48 -4.87 -2.36 2.76
C LEU A 48 -3.74 -2.02 3.74
N MET A 49 -4.02 -1.18 4.75
CA MET A 49 -3.02 -0.83 5.78
C MET A 49 -2.58 -2.04 6.59
N ARG A 50 -3.50 -2.96 6.89
CA ARG A 50 -3.16 -4.20 7.59
C ARG A 50 -2.26 -5.09 6.73
N ALA A 51 -2.61 -5.29 5.47
CA ALA A 51 -1.81 -6.11 4.55
C ALA A 51 -0.40 -5.53 4.35
N GLU A 52 -0.29 -4.20 4.22
CA GLU A 52 1.01 -3.52 4.11
C GLU A 52 1.83 -3.67 5.39
N ARG A 53 1.20 -3.52 6.56
CA ARG A 53 1.86 -3.73 7.86
C ARG A 53 2.38 -5.16 8.00
N GLU A 54 1.57 -6.16 7.65
CA GLU A 54 1.97 -7.56 7.70
C GLU A 54 3.19 -7.82 6.80
N ARG A 55 3.16 -7.31 5.56
CA ARG A 55 4.28 -7.43 4.61
C ARG A 55 5.54 -6.73 5.09
N PHE A 56 5.41 -5.51 5.62
CA PHE A 56 6.53 -4.78 6.20
C PHE A 56 7.18 -5.60 7.32
N LEU A 57 6.38 -6.13 8.25
CA LEU A 57 6.88 -6.92 9.38
C LEU A 57 7.51 -8.25 8.96
N SER A 58 7.04 -8.88 7.89
CA SER A 58 7.57 -10.16 7.42
C SER A 58 8.80 -10.03 6.52
N GLU A 59 8.85 -9.01 5.66
CA GLU A 59 9.84 -8.92 4.60
C GLU A 59 10.90 -7.83 4.86
N GLN A 60 10.48 -6.68 5.39
CA GLN A 60 11.35 -5.51 5.52
C GLN A 60 11.92 -5.35 6.92
N TRP A 61 11.12 -5.64 7.95
CA TRP A 61 11.52 -5.45 9.34
C TRP A 61 12.72 -6.32 9.77
N PRO A 62 12.83 -7.61 9.41
CA PRO A 62 13.97 -8.43 9.84
C PRO A 62 15.35 -7.85 9.49
N PRO A 63 15.66 -7.50 8.22
CA PRO A 63 16.98 -6.93 7.90
C PRO A 63 17.21 -5.53 8.51
N ILE A 64 16.15 -4.76 8.75
CA ILE A 64 16.23 -3.47 9.43
C ILE A 64 16.64 -3.67 10.90
N ARG A 65 15.93 -4.57 11.61
CA ARG A 65 16.25 -4.92 13.00
C ARG A 65 17.68 -5.42 13.11
N ASP A 66 18.09 -6.35 12.26
CA ASP A 66 19.44 -6.92 12.31
C ASP A 66 20.53 -5.84 12.08
N THR A 67 20.21 -4.81 11.30
CA THR A 67 21.10 -3.65 11.09
C THR A 67 21.18 -2.76 12.31
N ILE A 68 20.04 -2.48 12.95
CA ILE A 68 19.96 -1.71 14.20
C ILE A 68 20.78 -2.40 15.30
N GLU A 69 20.58 -3.71 15.47
CA GLU A 69 21.30 -4.52 16.46
C GLU A 69 22.81 -4.52 16.21
N ARG A 70 23.24 -4.70 14.95
CA ARG A 70 24.66 -4.67 14.59
C ARG A 70 25.33 -3.32 14.85
N LEU A 71 24.58 -2.23 14.71
CA LEU A 71 25.08 -0.88 14.95
C LEU A 71 24.97 -0.46 16.43
N GLY A 72 24.32 -1.26 17.27
CA GLY A 72 24.08 -0.92 18.67
C GLY A 72 23.18 0.31 18.84
N LEU A 73 22.28 0.56 17.88
CA LEU A 73 21.38 1.71 17.91
C LEU A 73 20.20 1.43 18.83
N GLU A 74 19.95 2.34 19.77
CA GLU A 74 18.79 2.26 20.64
C GLU A 74 17.55 2.84 19.96
N LEU A 75 16.37 2.29 20.27
CA LEU A 75 15.10 2.76 19.67
C LEU A 75 14.87 4.26 19.88
N ASN A 76 15.27 4.78 21.05
CA ASN A 76 15.16 6.20 21.35
C ASN A 76 16.01 7.06 20.41
N GLU A 77 17.23 6.63 20.07
CA GLU A 77 18.11 7.37 19.16
C GLU A 77 17.49 7.44 17.76
N LEU A 78 16.87 6.35 17.31
CA LEU A 78 16.17 6.31 16.02
C LEU A 78 14.97 7.26 15.99
N LEU A 79 14.15 7.30 17.03
CA LEU A 79 12.95 8.14 17.12
C LEU A 79 13.27 9.65 17.17
N TYR A 80 14.46 10.04 17.65
CA TYR A 80 14.87 11.44 17.77
C TYR A 80 15.93 11.88 16.75
N SER A 81 16.43 10.97 15.91
CA SER A 81 17.48 11.25 14.91
C SER A 81 17.08 12.23 13.79
N THR A 82 15.79 12.48 13.58
CA THR A 82 15.33 13.51 12.62
C THR A 82 15.20 14.86 13.29
N ASN A 83 16.33 15.46 13.67
CA ASN A 83 16.41 16.90 13.90
C ASN A 83 17.49 17.50 13.01
N THR A 84 17.25 17.50 11.70
CA THR A 84 18.02 18.35 10.78
C THR A 84 17.57 19.80 10.99
N LYS A 85 18.05 20.42 12.07
CA LYS A 85 18.24 21.86 12.07
C LYS A 85 19.47 22.15 11.22
N GLU A 86 19.26 22.79 10.07
CA GLU A 86 20.10 23.89 9.58
C GLU A 86 19.41 24.54 8.36
N PRO A 87 19.09 25.83 8.48
CA PRO A 87 19.45 26.76 7.42
C PRO A 87 20.33 27.87 8.01
N SER A 88 21.58 27.94 7.54
CA SER A 88 22.36 29.18 7.56
C SER A 88 22.35 29.80 6.18
#